data_AF-A0A972BG11-F1
#
_entry.id   AF-A0A972BG11-F1
#
_cell.length_a   1.000
_cell.length_b   1.000
_cell.length_c   1.000
_cell.angle_alpha   90.00
_cell.angle_beta   90.00
_cell.angle_gamma   90.00
#
_symmetry.space_group_name_H-M   'P 1'
#
loop_
_entity.id
_entity.type
_entity.pdbx_description
1 polymer ?
#
loop_
_entity_poly.entity_id
_entity_poly.type
_entity_poly.pdbx_seq_one_letter_code
_entity_poly.pdbx_strand_id
1 'polypeptide(L)'
;MEKEVEKFASKVSDINAVLEGLEAANQVALDALMLAMLTINPQVIPPMRGLIAKLEREVVGSVVEAGELATISYSNRLAHVYALIDKAEKAAHEGVATDTSEKANG
;
A
#
# COMPACT_ATOMS: atom_id res chain seq x y z
N MET A 1 -9.09 -43.86 3.77
CA MET A 1 -9.81 -42.67 3.27
C MET A 1 -9.64 -41.50 4.24
N GLU A 2 -10.02 -41.59 5.51
CA GLU A 2 -9.82 -40.53 6.53
C GLU A 2 -8.39 -39.97 6.63
N LYS A 3 -7.38 -40.84 6.80
CA LYS A 3 -5.96 -40.41 6.88
C LYS A 3 -5.43 -39.71 5.63
N GLU A 4 -6.00 -39.99 4.46
CA GLU A 4 -5.60 -39.31 3.22
C GLU A 4 -6.26 -37.95 3.09
N VAL A 5 -7.51 -37.83 3.57
CA VAL A 5 -8.22 -36.54 3.66
C VAL A 5 -7.54 -35.61 4.65
N GLU A 6 -7.13 -36.10 5.83
CA GLU A 6 -6.36 -35.31 6.80
C GLU A 6 -5.03 -34.82 6.23
N LYS A 7 -4.30 -35.71 5.54
CA LYS A 7 -3.03 -35.36 4.88
C LYS A 7 -3.22 -34.35 3.75
N PHE A 8 -4.33 -34.42 3.02
CA PHE A 8 -4.68 -33.44 1.99
C PHE A 8 -5.03 -32.08 2.63
N ALA A 9 -5.85 -32.06 3.66
CA ALA A 9 -6.24 -30.83 4.37
C ALA A 9 -5.02 -30.11 4.98
N SER A 10 -4.08 -30.86 5.58
CA SER A 10 -2.82 -30.30 6.08
C SER A 10 -2.00 -29.65 4.97
N LYS A 11 -1.86 -30.31 3.80
CA LYS A 11 -1.13 -29.72 2.67
C LYS A 11 -1.81 -28.47 2.10
N VAL A 12 -3.14 -28.46 2.04
CA VAL A 12 -3.90 -27.27 1.61
C VAL A 12 -3.68 -26.11 2.59
N SER A 13 -3.66 -26.39 3.90
CA SER A 13 -3.33 -25.38 4.92
C SER A 13 -1.92 -24.82 4.74
N ASP A 14 -0.93 -25.67 4.47
CA ASP A 14 0.46 -25.24 4.24
C ASP A 14 0.56 -24.36 2.98
N ILE A 15 -0.13 -24.75 1.90
CA ILE A 15 -0.17 -23.97 0.66
C ILE A 15 -0.81 -22.60 0.90
N ASN A 16 -1.92 -22.54 1.64
CA ASN A 16 -2.58 -21.26 1.94
C ASN A 16 -1.67 -20.34 2.75
N ALA A 17 -0.95 -20.86 3.76
CA ALA A 17 0.00 -20.07 4.53
C ALA A 17 1.15 -19.51 3.65
N VAL A 18 1.64 -20.30 2.69
CA VAL A 18 2.65 -19.84 1.72
C VAL A 18 2.09 -18.75 0.80
N LEU A 19 0.86 -18.91 0.33
CA LEU A 19 0.20 -17.91 -0.53
C LEU A 19 -0.04 -16.59 0.21
N GLU A 20 -0.51 -16.64 1.46
CA GLU A 20 -0.66 -15.46 2.33
C GLU A 20 0.70 -14.77 2.55
N GLY A 21 1.76 -15.54 2.79
CA GLY A 21 3.12 -15.01 2.93
C GLY A 21 3.64 -14.34 1.66
N LEU A 22 3.36 -14.91 0.48
CA LEU A 22 3.74 -14.35 -0.82
C LEU A 22 2.96 -13.06 -1.14
N GLU A 23 1.66 -13.03 -0.83
CA GLU A 23 0.84 -11.84 -0.99
C GLU A 23 1.36 -10.69 -0.11
N ALA A 24 1.66 -10.98 1.16
CA ALA A 24 2.26 -10.01 2.06
C ALA A 24 3.63 -9.50 1.57
N ALA A 25 4.50 -10.39 1.08
CA ALA A 25 5.81 -10.02 0.56
C ALA A 25 5.71 -9.12 -0.69
N ASN A 26 4.79 -9.45 -1.60
CA ASN A 26 4.51 -8.62 -2.78
C ASN A 26 3.98 -7.25 -2.39
N GLN A 27 3.09 -7.17 -1.41
CA GLN A 27 2.57 -5.89 -0.92
C GLN A 27 3.71 -5.02 -0.35
N VAL A 28 4.56 -5.59 0.49
CA VAL A 28 5.73 -4.88 1.07
C VAL A 28 6.67 -4.36 -0.03
N ALA A 29 6.92 -5.16 -1.08
CA ALA A 29 7.77 -4.77 -2.19
C ALA A 29 7.17 -3.60 -3.00
N LEU A 30 5.86 -3.66 -3.28
CA LEU A 30 5.14 -2.58 -3.97
C LEU A 30 5.13 -1.29 -3.16
N ASP A 31 4.91 -1.39 -1.84
CA ASP A 31 4.93 -0.25 -0.93
C ASP A 31 6.30 0.43 -0.91
N ALA A 32 7.37 -0.37 -0.85
CA ALA A 32 8.75 0.13 -0.90
C ALA A 32 9.06 0.82 -2.24
N LEU A 33 8.58 0.27 -3.36
CA LEU A 33 8.74 0.86 -4.68
C LEU A 33 7.98 2.19 -4.80
N MET A 34 6.72 2.23 -4.34
CA MET A 34 5.92 3.46 -4.29
C MET A 34 6.62 4.54 -3.46
N LEU A 35 7.08 4.18 -2.26
CA LEU A 35 7.84 5.08 -1.40
C LEU A 35 9.09 5.62 -2.12
N ALA A 36 9.90 4.74 -2.72
CA ALA A 36 11.10 5.15 -3.45
C ALA A 36 10.77 6.13 -4.59
N MET A 37 9.75 5.83 -5.41
CA MET A 37 9.32 6.70 -6.51
C MET A 37 8.85 8.07 -6.02
N LEU A 38 8.05 8.11 -4.94
CA LEU A 38 7.56 9.35 -4.35
C LEU A 38 8.66 10.17 -3.68
N THR A 39 9.63 9.52 -3.04
CA THR A 39 10.78 10.19 -2.43
C THR A 39 11.75 10.75 -3.48
N ILE A 40 11.92 10.08 -4.63
CA ILE A 40 12.75 10.59 -5.75
C ILE A 40 12.14 11.86 -6.36
N ASN A 41 10.80 11.94 -6.46
CA ASN A 41 10.12 13.09 -7.03
C ASN A 41 8.96 13.57 -6.15
N PRO A 42 9.23 14.26 -5.04
CA PRO A 42 8.19 14.66 -4.09
C PRO A 42 7.20 15.70 -4.66
N GLN A 43 7.54 16.39 -5.76
CA GLN A 43 6.65 17.35 -6.42
C GLN A 43 5.39 16.70 -7.00
N VAL A 44 5.40 15.37 -7.21
CA VAL A 44 4.23 14.63 -7.70
C VAL A 44 3.23 14.28 -6.60
N ILE A 45 3.60 14.43 -5.32
CA ILE A 45 2.75 14.07 -4.18
C ILE A 45 1.43 14.87 -4.17
N PRO A 46 1.41 16.22 -4.29
CA PRO A 46 0.16 16.96 -4.26
C PRO A 46 -0.78 16.64 -5.45
N PRO A 47 -0.31 16.58 -6.71
CA PRO A 47 -1.14 16.11 -7.83
C PRO A 47 -1.69 14.69 -7.64
N MET A 48 -0.88 13.76 -7.11
CA MET A 48 -1.32 12.39 -6.85
C MET A 48 -2.43 12.32 -5.80
N ARG A 49 -2.33 13.07 -4.70
CA ARG A 49 -3.42 13.16 -3.70
C ARG A 49 -4.72 13.63 -4.35
N GLY A 50 -4.66 14.64 -5.22
CA GLY A 50 -5.83 15.15 -5.94
C GLY A 50 -6.47 14.10 -6.87
N LEU A 51 -5.64 13.30 -7.56
CA LEU A 51 -6.13 12.20 -8.40
C LEU A 51 -6.78 11.09 -7.58
N ILE A 52 -6.20 10.72 -6.42
CA ILE A 52 -6.75 9.69 -5.54
C ILE A 52 -8.09 10.15 -4.97
N ALA A 53 -8.20 11.39 -4.49
CA ALA A 53 -9.46 11.94 -3.97
C ALA A 53 -10.55 11.99 -5.06
N LYS A 54 -10.16 12.27 -6.31
CA LYS A 54 -11.08 12.23 -7.45
C LYS A 54 -11.55 10.79 -7.74
N LEU A 55 -10.62 9.83 -7.79
CA LEU A 55 -10.93 8.42 -7.99
C LEU A 55 -11.84 7.88 -6.88
N GLU A 56 -11.55 8.21 -5.62
CA GLU A 56 -12.39 7.87 -4.47
C GLU A 56 -13.83 8.34 -4.69
N ARG A 57 -14.03 9.61 -5.04
CA ARG A 57 -15.36 10.17 -5.31
C ARG A 57 -16.10 9.47 -6.47
N GLU A 58 -15.39 9.12 -7.54
CA GLU A 58 -15.96 8.47 -8.72
C GLU A 58 -16.30 6.99 -8.46
N VAL A 59 -15.49 6.30 -7.66
CA VAL A 59 -15.59 4.85 -7.44
C VAL A 59 -16.52 4.49 -6.28
N VAL A 60 -16.72 5.37 -5.29
CA VAL A 60 -17.60 5.12 -4.13
C VAL A 60 -19.03 4.70 -4.56
N GLY A 61 -19.59 5.31 -5.61
CA GLY A 61 -20.91 4.91 -6.11
C GLY A 61 -20.96 3.46 -6.61
N SER A 62 -19.92 3.03 -7.33
CA SER A 62 -19.84 1.67 -7.90
C SER A 62 -19.52 0.61 -6.84
N VAL A 63 -18.69 0.93 -5.85
CA VAL A 63 -18.30 -0.03 -4.80
C VAL A 63 -19.41 -0.25 -3.78
N VAL A 64 -20.22 0.76 -3.48
CA VAL A 64 -21.40 0.63 -2.61
C VAL A 64 -22.40 -0.36 -3.20
N GLU A 65 -22.60 -0.34 -4.52
CA GLU A 65 -23.46 -1.31 -5.24
C GLU A 65 -22.91 -2.74 -5.19
N ALA A 66 -21.59 -2.92 -5.06
CA ALA A 66 -20.94 -4.23 -4.92
C ALA A 66 -21.05 -4.84 -3.51
N GLY A 67 -21.55 -4.08 -2.53
CA GLY A 67 -21.83 -4.53 -1.17
C GLY A 67 -20.84 -4.07 -0.11
N GLU A 68 -21.19 -4.33 1.15
CA GLU A 68 -20.50 -3.78 2.33
C GLU A 68 -19.05 -4.24 2.45
N LEU A 69 -18.77 -5.53 2.20
CA LEU A 69 -17.40 -6.07 2.24
C LEU A 69 -16.49 -5.44 1.17
N ALA A 70 -17.01 -5.18 -0.02
CA ALA A 70 -16.27 -4.50 -1.09
C ALA A 70 -15.95 -3.06 -0.69
N THR A 71 -16.90 -2.37 -0.06
CA THR A 71 -16.73 -1.01 0.45
C THR A 71 -15.66 -0.94 1.53
N ILE A 72 -15.68 -1.85 2.51
CA ILE A 72 -14.65 -1.93 3.56
C ILE A 72 -13.27 -2.23 2.96
N SER A 73 -13.18 -3.20 2.05
CA SER A 73 -11.91 -3.54 1.40
C SER A 73 -11.33 -2.38 0.60
N TYR A 74 -12.17 -1.61 -0.10
CA TYR A 74 -11.73 -0.46 -0.89
C TYR A 74 -11.25 0.69 0.00
N SER A 75 -12.00 1.00 1.06
CA SER A 75 -11.62 2.01 2.06
C SER A 75 -10.30 1.69 2.74
N ASN A 76 -10.07 0.42 3.11
CA ASN A 76 -8.81 -0.02 3.71
C ASN A 76 -7.62 0.17 2.75
N ARG A 77 -7.81 -0.13 1.45
CA ARG A 77 -6.78 0.10 0.42
C ARG A 77 -6.48 1.58 0.23
N LEU A 78 -7.49 2.45 0.20
CA LEU A 78 -7.28 3.90 0.12
C LEU A 78 -6.52 4.44 1.33
N ALA A 79 -6.90 4.04 2.54
CA ALA A 79 -6.20 4.42 3.76
C ALA A 79 -4.72 4.00 3.73
N HIS A 80 -4.43 2.80 3.23
CA HIS A 80 -3.07 2.31 3.06
C HIS A 80 -2.26 3.17 2.09
N VAL A 81 -2.82 3.51 0.93
CA VAL A 81 -2.17 4.38 -0.07
C VAL A 81 -1.88 5.77 0.50
N TYR A 82 -2.83 6.37 1.23
CA TYR A 82 -2.59 7.66 1.88
C TYR A 82 -1.46 7.59 2.92
N ALA A 83 -1.38 6.51 3.71
CA ALA A 83 -0.29 6.34 4.67
C ALA A 83 1.10 6.25 4.00
N LEU A 84 1.19 5.62 2.82
CA LEU A 84 2.43 5.58 2.04
C LEU A 84 2.81 6.97 1.51
N ILE A 85 1.83 7.75 1.05
CA ILE A 85 2.05 9.12 0.61
C ILE A 85 2.52 10.01 1.77
N ASP A 86 1.87 9.91 2.93
CA ASP A 86 2.27 10.66 4.14
C ASP A 86 3.72 10.33 4.54
N LYS A 87 4.09 9.04 4.49
CA LYS A 87 5.45 8.59 4.79
C LYS A 87 6.47 9.09 3.76
N ALA A 88 6.12 9.11 2.48
CA ALA A 88 6.99 9.66 1.43
C ALA A 88 7.17 11.17 1.59
N GLU A 89 6.10 11.91 1.91
CA GLU A 89 6.12 13.34 2.14
C GLU A 89 6.99 13.69 3.36
N LYS A 90 6.85 12.93 4.45
CA LYS A 90 7.71 13.07 5.62
C LYS A 90 9.18 12.84 5.29
N ALA A 91 9.49 11.76 4.56
CA ALA A 91 10.87 11.45 4.15
C ALA A 91 11.47 12.55 3.25
N ALA A 92 10.67 13.14 2.36
CA ALA A 92 11.11 14.25 1.52
C ALA A 92 11.44 15.51 2.35
N HIS A 93 10.63 15.85 3.35
CA HIS A 93 10.90 16.98 4.23
C HIS A 93 12.14 16.76 5.12
N GLU A 94 12.32 15.54 5.62
CA GLU A 94 13.49 15.18 6.44
C GLU A 94 14.79 15.14 5.62
N GLY A 95 14.74 14.65 4.38
CA GLY A 95 15.90 14.64 3.48
C GLY A 95 16.39 16.03 3.05
N VAL A 96 15.47 17.00 2.92
CA VAL A 96 15.81 18.40 2.62
C VAL A 96 16.46 19.10 3.83
N ALA A 97 16.07 18.74 5.05
CA ALA A 97 16.66 19.28 6.29
C ALA A 97 18.13 18.86 6.47
N THR A 98 18.49 17.64 6.05
CA THR A 98 19.89 17.18 6.07
C THR A 98 20.77 17.87 5.01
N ASP A 99 20.21 18.13 3.82
CA ASP A 99 20.94 18.73 2.69
C ASP A 99 21.16 20.26 2.86
N THR A 100 20.30 20.93 3.63
CA THR A 100 20.46 22.35 4.01
C THR A 100 21.41 22.56 5.19
N SER A 101 21.56 21.57 6.08
CA SER A 101 22.54 21.57 7.17
C SER A 101 23.99 21.50 6.66
N GLU A 102 24.27 20.71 5.61
CA GLU A 102 25.63 20.61 5.04
C GLU A 102 26.04 21.86 4.25
N LYS A 103 25.10 22.58 3.62
CA LYS A 103 25.41 23.83 2.88
C LYS A 103 25.54 25.08 3.73
N ALA A 104 25.15 25.04 5.01
CA ALA A 104 25.23 26.20 5.91
C ALA A 104 26.57 26.30 6.67
N ASN A 105 27.45 25.29 6.57
CA ASN A 105 28.76 25.24 7.23
C ASN A 105 29.95 25.38 6.25
N GLY A 106 29.73 25.91 5.05
CA GLY A 106 30.76 26.18 4.03
C GLY A 106 31.13 27.65 3.91
#